data_AF-A0A5K1JRC0-F1
#
_entry.id   AF-A0A5K1JRC0-F1
#
_cell.length_a   1.000
_cell.length_b   1.000
_cell.length_c   1.000
_cell.angle_alpha   90.00
_cell.angle_beta   90.00
_cell.angle_gamma   90.00
#
_symmetry.space_group_name_H-M   'P 1'
#
loop_
_entity.id
_entity.type
_entity.pdbx_description
1 polymer ?
#
loop_
_entity_poly.entity_id
_entity_poly.type
_entity_poly.pdbx_seq_one_letter_code
_entity_poly.pdbx_strand_id
1 'polypeptide(L)'
;NPDKDAIVAFTAPWCGHCKRLKPIYEEVAKDFSNEPNCLIVNVDADAQNNRPLGEKYGVGSFPTIKFFPKGAKDEPVDYDGARTEEAFVTYLNEKCGTHRAAGGLLNEQAGRLAPLDALAAKFVAESADARQSLLKEAGDLAATLGAGAKHYLRVMEKVANGSENYLEKETTRLGSILKKRTLAAGKLDEIKIKANILDAFRPVKVEETAEAETQTTEEVHRDEL
;
A
#
# COMPACT_ATOMS: atom_id res chain seq x y z
N ASN A 1 14.50 -17.82 -4.90
CA ASN A 1 13.44 -17.54 -5.88
C ASN A 1 13.79 -16.22 -6.56
N PRO A 2 14.27 -16.23 -7.82
CA PRO A 2 14.67 -15.01 -8.52
C PRO A 2 13.49 -14.11 -8.90
N ASP A 3 12.27 -14.64 -8.92
CA ASP A 3 11.08 -13.98 -9.48
C ASP A 3 10.30 -13.11 -8.47
N LYS A 4 10.77 -13.02 -7.23
CA LYS A 4 10.10 -12.29 -6.14
C LYS A 4 11.06 -11.38 -5.43
N ASP A 5 10.61 -10.20 -5.04
CA ASP A 5 11.32 -9.33 -4.10
C ASP A 5 11.36 -9.96 -2.71
N ALA A 6 12.42 -9.69 -1.95
CA ALA A 6 12.54 -10.20 -0.59
C ALA A 6 13.29 -9.23 0.33
N ILE A 7 12.74 -8.96 1.50
CA ILE A 7 13.49 -8.35 2.60
C ILE A 7 13.89 -9.44 3.59
N VAL A 8 15.18 -9.49 3.93
CA VAL A 8 15.78 -10.52 4.78
C VAL A 8 16.39 -9.87 6.00
N ALA A 9 15.92 -10.26 7.18
CA ALA A 9 16.53 -9.92 8.44
C ALA A 9 17.46 -11.07 8.86
N PHE A 10 18.76 -10.81 8.86
CA PHE A 10 19.78 -11.70 9.43
C PHE A 10 19.87 -11.41 10.93
N THR A 11 19.63 -12.44 11.74
CA THR A 11 19.44 -12.32 13.19
C THR A 11 20.21 -13.41 13.95
N ALA A 12 20.22 -13.28 15.28
CA ALA A 12 20.75 -14.31 16.18
C ALA A 12 19.86 -14.39 17.45
N PRO A 13 19.69 -15.58 18.05
CA PRO A 13 18.74 -15.79 19.15
C PRO A 13 19.13 -15.09 20.47
N TRP A 14 20.41 -14.84 20.68
CA TRP A 14 20.94 -14.16 21.86
C TRP A 14 20.92 -12.63 21.74
N CYS A 15 20.77 -12.07 20.53
CA CYS A 15 20.86 -10.64 20.31
C CYS A 15 19.63 -9.89 20.83
N GLY A 16 19.84 -8.96 21.79
CA GLY A 16 18.76 -8.15 22.36
C GLY A 16 18.07 -7.24 21.33
N HIS A 17 18.79 -6.75 20.33
CA HIS A 17 18.23 -5.92 19.25
C HIS A 17 17.33 -6.75 18.33
N CYS A 18 17.70 -8.00 18.04
CA CYS A 18 16.87 -8.93 17.28
C CYS A 18 15.57 -9.26 18.02
N LYS A 19 15.63 -9.45 19.35
CA LYS A 19 14.43 -9.69 20.16
C LYS A 19 13.43 -8.52 20.10
N ARG A 20 13.92 -7.28 20.03
CA ARG A 20 13.07 -6.09 19.86
C ARG A 20 12.50 -5.97 18.44
N LEU A 21 13.28 -6.34 17.42
CA LEU A 21 12.82 -6.32 16.02
C LEU A 21 11.77 -7.40 15.74
N LYS A 22 11.88 -8.58 16.37
CA LYS A 22 11.05 -9.75 16.09
C LYS A 22 9.53 -9.46 16.03
N PRO A 23 8.88 -8.87 17.05
CA PRO A 23 7.44 -8.62 17.01
C PRO A 23 7.03 -7.72 15.82
N ILE A 24 7.79 -6.66 15.57
CA ILE A 24 7.55 -5.72 14.46
C ILE A 24 7.68 -6.44 13.11
N TYR A 25 8.73 -7.25 12.97
CA TYR A 25 8.98 -7.97 11.72
C TYR A 25 7.93 -9.08 11.46
N GLU A 26 7.36 -9.65 12.52
CA GLU A 26 6.22 -10.57 12.43
C GLU A 26 4.92 -9.87 12.03
N GLU A 27 4.70 -8.63 12.46
CA GLU A 27 3.57 -7.79 12.01
C GLU A 27 3.72 -7.47 10.52
N VAL A 28 4.88 -6.99 10.09
CA VAL A 28 5.19 -6.77 8.67
C VAL A 28 5.01 -8.06 7.86
N ALA A 29 5.47 -9.22 8.37
CA ALA A 29 5.26 -10.49 7.68
C ALA A 29 3.76 -10.84 7.51
N LYS A 30 2.90 -10.50 8.48
CA LYS A 30 1.45 -10.68 8.36
C LYS A 30 0.86 -9.72 7.35
N ASP A 31 1.28 -8.46 7.35
CA ASP A 31 0.79 -7.44 6.45
C ASP A 31 1.02 -7.80 4.99
N PHE A 32 2.18 -8.38 4.69
CA PHE A 32 2.57 -8.78 3.34
C PHE A 32 2.21 -10.22 3.00
N SER A 33 1.48 -10.94 3.86
CA SER A 33 1.15 -12.36 3.65
C SER A 33 0.34 -12.65 2.38
N ASN A 34 -0.43 -11.67 1.91
CA ASN A 34 -1.19 -11.73 0.66
C ASN A 34 -0.41 -11.25 -0.57
N GLU A 35 0.83 -10.76 -0.42
CA GLU A 35 1.64 -10.25 -1.53
C GLU A 35 2.47 -11.39 -2.15
N PRO A 36 2.07 -11.94 -3.30
CA PRO A 36 2.72 -13.14 -3.84
C PRO A 36 4.16 -12.90 -4.28
N ASN A 37 4.54 -11.64 -4.54
CA ASN A 37 5.83 -11.25 -5.10
C ASN A 37 6.74 -10.52 -4.10
N CYS A 38 6.33 -10.35 -2.84
CA CYS A 38 7.11 -9.64 -1.81
C CYS A 38 7.29 -10.54 -0.59
N LEU A 39 8.50 -11.02 -0.34
CA LEU A 39 8.80 -11.97 0.72
C LEU A 39 9.40 -11.28 1.95
N ILE A 40 8.86 -11.58 3.12
CA ILE A 40 9.42 -11.15 4.40
C ILE A 40 10.11 -12.35 5.05
N VAL A 41 11.44 -12.30 5.17
CA VAL A 41 12.25 -13.46 5.55
C VAL A 41 13.09 -13.13 6.78
N ASN A 42 13.11 -14.04 7.74
CA ASN A 42 14.04 -14.02 8.86
C ASN A 42 15.01 -15.20 8.72
N VAL A 43 16.30 -14.93 8.93
CA VAL A 43 17.36 -15.94 8.94
C VAL A 43 18.10 -15.83 10.27
N ASP A 44 18.20 -16.94 11.00
CA ASP A 44 19.19 -17.07 12.08
C ASP A 44 20.55 -17.32 11.43
N ALA A 45 21.37 -16.26 11.34
CA ALA A 45 22.66 -16.30 10.68
C ALA A 45 23.80 -16.74 11.61
N ASP A 46 23.55 -16.87 12.92
CA ASP A 46 24.51 -17.45 13.87
C ASP A 46 24.46 -18.98 13.87
N ALA A 47 23.33 -19.57 13.45
CA ALA A 47 23.21 -21.01 13.25
C ALA A 47 24.30 -21.56 12.32
N GLN A 48 24.95 -22.66 12.71
CA GLN A 48 26.13 -23.20 12.03
C GLN A 48 25.94 -23.42 10.53
N ASN A 49 24.76 -23.89 10.12
CA ASN A 49 24.38 -24.13 8.73
C ASN A 49 24.16 -22.85 7.92
N ASN A 50 23.91 -21.71 8.58
CA ASN A 50 23.60 -20.43 7.94
C ASN A 50 24.77 -19.44 8.00
N ARG A 51 25.82 -19.69 8.78
CA ARG A 51 27.01 -18.82 8.85
C ARG A 51 27.64 -18.50 7.49
N PRO A 52 27.82 -19.46 6.55
CA PRO A 52 28.32 -19.14 5.21
C PRO A 52 27.43 -18.15 4.45
N LEU A 53 26.12 -18.14 4.73
CA LEU A 53 25.18 -17.19 4.14
C LEU A 53 25.38 -15.78 4.70
N GLY A 54 25.58 -15.67 6.02
CA GLY A 54 25.93 -14.41 6.68
C GLY A 54 27.23 -13.84 6.15
N GLU A 55 28.27 -14.66 6.00
CA GLU A 55 29.55 -14.27 5.40
C GLU A 55 29.38 -13.82 3.94
N LYS A 56 28.67 -14.61 3.11
CA LYS A 56 28.40 -14.27 1.70
C LYS A 56 27.82 -12.87 1.54
N TYR A 57 26.91 -12.48 2.44
CA TYR A 57 26.25 -11.18 2.38
C TYR A 57 26.86 -10.13 3.33
N GLY A 58 28.03 -10.38 3.91
CA GLY A 58 28.73 -9.38 4.74
C GLY A 58 28.01 -9.01 6.03
N VAL A 59 27.35 -9.97 6.68
CA VAL A 59 26.64 -9.77 7.95
C VAL A 59 27.66 -9.74 9.11
N GLY A 60 28.10 -8.54 9.49
CA GLY A 60 29.06 -8.33 10.59
C GLY A 60 28.45 -8.06 11.96
N SER A 61 27.15 -7.74 12.03
CA SER A 61 26.45 -7.45 13.29
C SER A 61 24.97 -7.82 13.18
N PHE A 62 24.25 -7.84 14.31
CA PHE A 62 22.85 -8.24 14.33
C PHE A 62 21.94 -7.18 14.98
N PRO A 63 20.72 -6.97 14.45
CA PRO A 63 20.25 -7.47 13.15
C PRO A 63 20.86 -6.66 11.99
N THR A 64 21.14 -7.34 10.88
CA THR A 64 21.39 -6.73 9.56
C THR A 64 20.21 -7.05 8.68
N ILE A 65 19.66 -6.04 8.01
CA ILE A 65 18.48 -6.18 7.15
C ILE A 65 18.88 -5.80 5.74
N LYS A 66 18.57 -6.66 4.77
CA LYS A 66 18.87 -6.42 3.36
C LYS A 66 17.66 -6.70 2.49
N PHE A 67 17.49 -5.88 1.46
CA PHE A 67 16.53 -6.08 0.41
C PHE A 67 17.20 -6.77 -0.79
N PHE A 68 16.53 -7.78 -1.32
CA PHE A 68 16.94 -8.57 -2.46
C PHE A 68 15.93 -8.32 -3.58
N PRO A 69 16.26 -7.48 -4.58
CA PRO A 69 15.35 -7.19 -5.68
C PRO A 69 15.06 -8.43 -6.53
N LYS A 70 13.86 -8.50 -7.10
CA LYS A 70 13.52 -9.46 -8.15
C LYS A 70 14.53 -9.34 -9.30
N GLY A 71 15.01 -10.47 -9.83
CA GLY A 71 15.97 -10.51 -10.93
C GLY A 71 17.42 -10.15 -10.57
N ALA A 72 17.70 -9.58 -9.40
CA ALA A 72 19.04 -9.13 -8.98
C ALA A 72 19.41 -9.65 -7.58
N LYS A 73 19.43 -10.98 -7.39
CA LYS A 73 19.65 -11.60 -6.07
C LYS A 73 21.09 -11.52 -5.56
N ASP A 74 22.05 -11.31 -6.46
CA ASP A 74 23.46 -11.14 -6.10
C ASP A 74 23.82 -9.67 -5.81
N GLU A 75 22.88 -8.75 -5.95
CA GLU A 75 23.03 -7.31 -5.67
C GLU A 75 22.07 -6.87 -4.56
N PRO A 76 22.16 -7.41 -3.33
CA PRO A 76 21.32 -6.98 -2.23
C PRO A 76 21.65 -5.55 -1.79
N VAL A 77 20.62 -4.81 -1.40
CA VAL A 77 20.71 -3.44 -0.90
C VAL A 77 20.50 -3.44 0.61
N ASP A 78 21.33 -2.71 1.36
CA ASP A 78 21.14 -2.55 2.80
C ASP A 78 19.85 -1.77 3.10
N TYR A 79 19.14 -2.19 4.14
CA TYR A 79 18.01 -1.45 4.70
C TYR A 79 18.48 -0.63 5.90
N ASP A 80 18.60 0.68 5.69
CA ASP A 80 19.01 1.66 6.71
C ASP A 80 17.83 2.45 7.29
N GLY A 81 16.60 2.09 6.93
CA GLY A 81 15.39 2.75 7.42
C GLY A 81 15.08 2.44 8.89
N ALA A 82 14.10 3.18 9.43
CA ALA A 82 13.62 2.92 10.78
C ALA A 82 13.06 1.50 10.92
N ARG A 83 13.22 0.89 12.10
CA ARG A 83 12.76 -0.48 12.36
C ARG A 83 11.35 -0.49 12.95
N THR A 84 10.45 0.30 12.37
CA THR A 84 9.03 0.35 12.72
C THR A 84 8.19 -0.32 11.63
N GLU A 85 6.98 -0.73 11.95
CA GLU A 85 6.06 -1.36 11.00
C GLU A 85 5.82 -0.45 9.79
N GLU A 86 5.54 0.84 10.03
CA GLU A 86 5.23 1.83 8.99
C GLU A 86 6.40 2.05 8.03
N ALA A 87 7.63 2.08 8.56
CA ALA A 87 8.82 2.29 7.76
C ALA A 87 9.10 1.09 6.85
N PHE A 88 8.94 -0.13 7.36
CA PHE A 88 9.03 -1.34 6.54
C PHE A 88 7.92 -1.39 5.49
N VAL A 89 6.67 -1.13 5.88
CA VAL A 89 5.52 -1.12 4.95
C VAL A 89 5.75 -0.11 3.82
N THR A 90 6.20 1.09 4.15
CA THR A 90 6.49 2.14 3.16
C THR A 90 7.58 1.70 2.20
N TYR A 91 8.71 1.22 2.73
CA TYR A 91 9.83 0.76 1.92
C TYR A 91 9.43 -0.40 1.00
N LEU A 92 8.70 -1.38 1.52
CA LEU A 92 8.26 -2.53 0.75
C LEU A 92 7.21 -2.18 -0.30
N ASN A 93 6.31 -1.25 -0.02
CA ASN A 93 5.39 -0.73 -1.04
C ASN A 93 6.14 -0.12 -2.22
N GLU A 94 7.16 0.67 -1.96
CA GLU A 94 8.01 1.25 -3.00
C GLU A 94 8.76 0.16 -3.79
N LYS A 95 9.42 -0.78 -3.09
CA LYS A 95 10.29 -1.77 -3.73
C LYS A 95 9.54 -2.93 -4.39
N CYS A 96 8.43 -3.38 -3.81
CA CYS A 96 7.64 -4.50 -4.31
C CYS A 96 6.45 -4.04 -5.19
N GLY A 97 6.19 -2.74 -5.31
CA GLY A 97 5.03 -2.22 -6.05
C GLY A 97 3.70 -2.61 -5.42
N THR A 98 3.64 -2.63 -4.09
CA THR A 98 2.46 -3.01 -3.31
C THR A 98 1.82 -1.78 -2.65
N HIS A 99 0.67 -1.99 -2.01
CA HIS A 99 -0.12 -0.91 -1.42
C HIS A 99 -0.63 -1.29 -0.02
N ARG A 100 0.22 -1.86 0.82
CA ARG A 100 -0.13 -2.23 2.20
C ARG A 100 -0.15 -1.02 3.12
N ALA A 101 -0.92 -1.12 4.19
CA ALA A 101 -0.89 -0.25 5.34
C ALA A 101 -0.54 -1.08 6.58
N ALA A 102 0.07 -0.45 7.58
CA ALA A 102 0.30 -1.06 8.89
C ALA A 102 -1.02 -1.65 9.43
N GLY A 103 -0.97 -2.87 9.96
CA GLY A 103 -2.14 -3.65 10.35
C GLY A 103 -2.85 -4.38 9.19
N GLY A 104 -2.20 -4.49 8.03
CA GLY A 104 -2.40 -5.56 7.03
C GLY A 104 -3.46 -5.37 5.95
N LEU A 105 -4.24 -4.29 6.02
CA LEU A 105 -5.12 -3.90 4.92
C LEU A 105 -4.34 -3.15 3.84
N LEU A 106 -4.99 -2.91 2.70
CA LEU A 106 -4.47 -2.02 1.68
C LEU A 106 -4.64 -0.54 2.09
N ASN A 107 -3.71 0.32 1.68
CA ASN A 107 -3.80 1.77 1.82
C ASN A 107 -4.80 2.38 0.82
N GLU A 108 -4.98 3.70 0.84
CA GLU A 108 -5.99 4.41 0.04
C GLU A 108 -5.66 4.44 -1.47
N GLN A 109 -4.41 4.21 -1.84
CA GLN A 109 -3.95 4.22 -3.23
C GLN A 109 -4.25 2.91 -3.95
N ALA A 110 -4.49 1.82 -3.22
CA ALA A 110 -4.69 0.52 -3.82
C ALA A 110 -5.93 0.47 -4.74
N GLY A 111 -5.72 0.02 -5.98
CA GLY A 111 -6.77 -0.10 -6.99
C GLY A 111 -7.23 1.21 -7.62
N ARG A 112 -6.64 2.35 -7.22
CA ARG A 112 -6.92 3.66 -7.80
C ARG A 112 -6.25 3.80 -9.15
N LEU A 113 -6.96 4.42 -10.09
CA LEU A 113 -6.47 4.70 -11.44
C LEU A 113 -6.65 6.19 -11.69
N ALA A 114 -5.57 6.96 -11.65
CA ALA A 114 -5.62 8.43 -11.72
C ALA A 114 -6.46 8.98 -12.90
N PRO A 115 -6.39 8.43 -14.14
CA PRO A 115 -7.26 8.89 -15.23
C PRO A 115 -8.76 8.68 -14.95
N LEU A 116 -9.12 7.56 -14.29
CA LEU A 116 -10.51 7.26 -13.95
C LEU A 116 -10.97 7.98 -12.69
N ASP A 117 -10.07 8.32 -11.77
CA ASP A 117 -10.38 9.16 -10.61
C ASP A 117 -10.82 10.56 -11.04
N ALA A 118 -10.10 11.16 -11.99
CA ALA A 118 -10.46 12.45 -12.54
C ALA A 118 -11.85 12.41 -13.21
N LEU A 119 -12.17 11.33 -13.91
CA LEU A 119 -13.50 11.14 -14.50
C LEU A 119 -14.57 10.88 -13.44
N ALA A 120 -14.28 10.10 -12.39
CA ALA A 120 -15.21 9.82 -11.30
C ALA A 120 -15.63 11.10 -10.56
N ALA A 121 -14.67 11.99 -10.27
CA ALA A 121 -14.94 13.28 -9.65
C ALA A 121 -15.79 14.19 -10.55
N LYS A 122 -15.47 14.27 -11.86
CA LYS A 122 -16.30 15.01 -12.83
C LYS A 122 -17.70 14.42 -12.95
N PHE A 123 -17.81 13.10 -12.97
CA PHE A 123 -19.05 12.37 -13.17
C PHE A 123 -20.12 12.74 -12.13
N VAL A 124 -19.72 12.87 -10.87
CA VAL A 124 -20.67 13.22 -9.78
C VAL A 124 -21.05 14.70 -9.78
N ALA A 125 -20.19 15.58 -10.29
CA ALA A 125 -20.45 17.02 -10.39
C ALA A 125 -21.36 17.39 -11.58
N GLU A 126 -21.42 16.53 -12.59
CA GLU A 126 -22.12 16.79 -13.86
C GLU A 126 -23.58 16.33 -13.89
N SER A 127 -24.33 16.86 -14.86
CA SER A 127 -25.74 16.53 -15.10
C SER A 127 -25.93 15.11 -15.67
N ALA A 128 -27.17 14.60 -15.62
CA ALA A 128 -27.50 13.28 -16.17
C ALA A 128 -27.12 13.12 -17.66
N ASP A 129 -27.28 14.18 -18.45
CA ASP A 129 -26.95 14.16 -19.89
C ASP A 129 -25.44 14.14 -20.12
N ALA A 130 -24.68 14.94 -19.36
CA ALA A 130 -23.22 14.98 -19.45
C ALA A 130 -22.56 13.67 -18.97
N ARG A 131 -23.17 12.99 -18.00
CA ARG A 131 -22.73 11.67 -17.50
C ARG A 131 -22.66 10.61 -18.58
N GLN A 132 -23.54 10.62 -19.59
CA GLN A 132 -23.50 9.61 -20.66
C GLN A 132 -22.22 9.70 -21.50
N SER A 133 -21.77 10.92 -21.81
CA SER A 133 -20.52 11.15 -22.53
C SER A 133 -19.31 10.72 -21.71
N LEU A 134 -19.31 11.03 -20.41
CA LEU A 134 -18.26 10.62 -19.48
C LEU A 134 -18.19 9.10 -19.28
N LEU A 135 -19.34 8.41 -19.29
CA LEU A 135 -19.41 6.94 -19.25
C LEU A 135 -18.73 6.31 -20.47
N LYS A 136 -18.93 6.89 -21.66
CA LYS A 136 -18.27 6.42 -22.88
C LYS A 136 -16.76 6.62 -22.79
N GLU A 137 -16.29 7.80 -22.39
CA GLU A 137 -14.87 8.09 -22.20
C GLU A 137 -14.22 7.17 -21.17
N ALA A 138 -14.89 6.94 -20.04
CA ALA A 138 -14.43 5.99 -19.04
C ALA A 138 -14.37 4.56 -19.58
N GLY A 139 -15.30 4.16 -20.45
CA GLY A 139 -15.30 2.87 -21.13
C GLY A 139 -14.09 2.68 -22.05
N ASP A 140 -13.74 3.71 -22.82
CA ASP A 140 -12.57 3.70 -23.71
C ASP A 140 -11.27 3.61 -22.89
N LEU A 141 -11.14 4.40 -21.82
CA LEU A 141 -10.01 4.29 -20.89
C LEU A 141 -9.95 2.93 -20.21
N ALA A 142 -11.09 2.38 -19.78
CA ALA A 142 -11.15 1.07 -19.14
C ALA A 142 -10.66 -0.06 -20.05
N ALA A 143 -10.90 0.03 -21.36
CA ALA A 143 -10.39 -0.93 -22.33
C ALA A 143 -8.84 -0.95 -22.37
N THR A 144 -8.20 0.19 -22.11
CA THR A 144 -6.73 0.31 -22.05
C THR A 144 -6.15 -0.09 -20.69
N LEU A 145 -6.86 0.22 -19.59
CA LEU A 145 -6.40 0.02 -18.21
C LEU A 145 -6.71 -1.39 -17.66
N GLY A 146 -7.60 -2.13 -18.32
CA GLY A 146 -7.87 -3.53 -18.03
C GLY A 146 -8.77 -3.75 -16.80
N ALA A 147 -8.53 -4.85 -16.08
CA ALA A 147 -9.46 -5.36 -15.07
C ALA A 147 -9.72 -4.40 -13.89
N GLY A 148 -8.75 -3.57 -13.52
CA GLY A 148 -8.88 -2.58 -12.44
C GLY A 148 -9.95 -1.52 -12.71
N ALA A 149 -10.23 -1.24 -13.99
CA ALA A 149 -11.21 -0.22 -14.38
C ALA A 149 -12.67 -0.70 -14.29
N LYS A 150 -12.91 -2.02 -14.25
CA LYS A 150 -14.27 -2.59 -14.28
C LYS A 150 -15.16 -2.09 -13.13
N HIS A 151 -14.57 -1.83 -11.97
CA HIS A 151 -15.34 -1.35 -10.83
C HIS A 151 -15.76 0.11 -10.96
N TYR A 152 -14.92 0.97 -11.55
CA TYR A 152 -15.27 2.37 -11.86
C TYR A 152 -16.51 2.44 -12.73
N LEU A 153 -16.54 1.69 -13.84
CA LEU A 153 -17.68 1.65 -14.76
C LEU A 153 -18.97 1.23 -14.05
N ARG A 154 -18.89 0.18 -13.22
CA ARG A 154 -20.04 -0.30 -12.44
C ARG A 154 -20.58 0.77 -11.50
N VAL A 155 -19.70 1.53 -10.83
CA VAL A 155 -20.12 2.62 -9.95
C VAL A 155 -20.78 3.74 -10.76
N MET A 156 -20.17 4.15 -11.88
CA MET A 156 -20.74 5.16 -12.79
C MET A 156 -22.13 4.76 -13.29
N GLU A 157 -22.31 3.52 -13.74
CA GLU A 157 -23.61 2.98 -14.17
C GLU A 157 -24.66 3.01 -13.05
N LYS A 158 -24.29 2.63 -11.83
CA LYS A 158 -25.21 2.65 -10.68
C LYS A 158 -25.65 4.07 -10.35
N VAL A 159 -24.72 5.03 -10.39
CA VAL A 159 -25.01 6.45 -10.17
C VAL A 159 -25.86 7.01 -11.32
N ALA A 160 -25.59 6.65 -12.58
CA ALA A 160 -26.37 7.07 -13.74
C ALA A 160 -27.82 6.59 -13.68
N ASN A 161 -28.04 5.35 -13.23
CA ASN A 161 -29.36 4.72 -13.16
C ASN A 161 -30.23 5.21 -11.98
N GLY A 162 -29.90 6.37 -11.38
CA GLY A 162 -30.77 7.04 -10.41
C GLY A 162 -30.84 6.36 -9.04
N SER A 163 -29.82 5.62 -8.63
CA SER A 163 -29.76 5.08 -7.26
C SER A 163 -29.39 6.19 -6.27
N GLU A 164 -30.40 6.98 -5.87
CA GLU A 164 -30.25 8.01 -4.85
C GLU A 164 -29.59 7.42 -3.60
N ASN A 165 -28.52 8.10 -3.14
CA ASN A 165 -27.73 7.72 -1.97
C ASN A 165 -26.93 6.40 -2.12
N TYR A 166 -26.75 5.86 -3.33
CA TYR A 166 -25.93 4.67 -3.55
C TYR A 166 -24.50 4.82 -3.02
N LEU A 167 -23.84 5.93 -3.33
CA LEU A 167 -22.45 6.18 -2.90
C LEU A 167 -22.34 6.23 -1.37
N GLU A 168 -23.30 6.85 -0.68
CA GLU A 168 -23.30 6.93 0.79
C GLU A 168 -23.54 5.56 1.43
N LYS A 169 -24.58 4.85 0.96
CA LYS A 169 -24.94 3.52 1.43
C LYS A 169 -23.82 2.52 1.21
N GLU A 170 -23.22 2.53 0.02
CA GLU A 170 -22.19 1.58 -0.35
C GLU A 170 -20.90 1.83 0.43
N THR A 171 -20.44 3.08 0.57
CA THR A 171 -19.28 3.37 1.43
C THR A 171 -19.53 2.97 2.88
N THR A 172 -20.71 3.24 3.43
CA THR A 172 -21.05 2.84 4.80
C THR A 172 -21.02 1.32 4.97
N ARG A 173 -21.53 0.61 3.97
CA ARG A 173 -21.54 -0.86 3.94
C ARG A 173 -20.13 -1.42 3.87
N LEU A 174 -19.30 -0.94 2.95
CA LEU A 174 -17.92 -1.42 2.79
C LEU A 174 -17.06 -1.06 4.02
N GLY A 175 -17.18 0.17 4.54
CA GLY A 175 -16.49 0.59 5.77
C GLY A 175 -16.86 -0.28 6.97
N SER A 176 -18.14 -0.65 7.11
CA SER A 176 -18.59 -1.58 8.16
C SER A 176 -17.98 -2.97 8.01
N ILE A 177 -17.79 -3.47 6.79
CA ILE A 177 -17.14 -4.77 6.52
C ILE A 177 -15.66 -4.69 6.87
N LEU A 178 -14.97 -3.63 6.45
CA LEU A 178 -13.55 -3.41 6.72
C LEU A 178 -13.26 -3.24 8.21
N LYS A 179 -14.16 -2.61 8.97
CA LYS A 179 -14.05 -2.49 10.42
C LYS A 179 -14.20 -3.83 11.14
N LYS A 180 -15.08 -4.71 10.65
CA LYS A 180 -15.35 -6.02 11.26
C LYS A 180 -14.23 -7.03 11.01
N ARG A 181 -13.52 -6.94 9.88
CA ARG A 181 -12.41 -7.84 9.49
C ARG A 181 -12.75 -9.35 9.59
N THR A 182 -14.01 -9.73 9.38
CA THR A 182 -14.47 -11.13 9.52
C THR A 182 -14.28 -11.97 8.26
N LEU A 183 -13.90 -11.37 7.14
CA LEU A 183 -13.69 -12.05 5.86
C LEU A 183 -12.23 -12.50 5.72
N ALA A 184 -11.99 -13.44 4.80
CA ALA A 184 -10.63 -13.83 4.42
C ALA A 184 -9.83 -12.62 3.91
N ALA A 185 -8.51 -12.61 4.13
CA ALA A 185 -7.66 -11.46 3.85
C ALA A 185 -7.74 -10.98 2.39
N GLY A 186 -7.67 -11.88 1.41
CA GLY A 186 -7.86 -11.51 0.00
C GLY A 186 -9.24 -10.93 -0.32
N LYS A 187 -10.29 -11.32 0.42
CA LYS A 187 -11.62 -10.69 0.30
C LYS A 187 -11.68 -9.33 0.96
N LEU A 188 -10.96 -9.10 2.05
CA LEU A 188 -10.81 -7.76 2.62
C LEU A 188 -10.06 -6.83 1.66
N ASP A 189 -9.02 -7.33 0.97
CA ASP A 189 -8.30 -6.58 -0.06
C ASP A 189 -9.22 -6.19 -1.23
N GLU A 190 -10.03 -7.12 -1.74
CA GLU A 190 -11.05 -6.82 -2.77
C GLU A 190 -12.06 -5.75 -2.29
N ILE A 191 -12.47 -5.80 -1.02
CA ILE A 191 -13.40 -4.84 -0.45
C ILE A 191 -12.73 -3.48 -0.26
N LYS A 192 -11.47 -3.45 0.16
CA LYS A 192 -10.69 -2.21 0.34
C LYS A 192 -10.46 -1.50 -0.99
N ILE A 193 -10.10 -2.24 -2.04
CA ILE A 193 -10.00 -1.69 -3.41
C ILE A 193 -11.33 -1.03 -3.83
N LYS A 194 -12.46 -1.70 -3.60
CA LYS A 194 -13.78 -1.13 -3.94
C LYS A 194 -14.08 0.13 -3.13
N ALA A 195 -13.75 0.15 -1.84
CA ALA A 195 -13.91 1.33 -1.00
C ALA A 195 -13.06 2.50 -1.51
N ASN A 196 -11.79 2.28 -1.80
CA ASN A 196 -10.88 3.29 -2.32
C ASN A 196 -11.40 3.88 -3.65
N ILE A 197 -11.89 3.03 -4.56
CA ILE A 197 -12.47 3.46 -5.84
C ILE A 197 -13.74 4.29 -5.61
N LEU A 198 -14.62 3.89 -4.69
CA LEU A 198 -15.82 4.67 -4.35
C LEU A 198 -15.48 6.06 -3.81
N ASP A 199 -14.38 6.19 -3.07
CA ASP A 199 -13.94 7.49 -2.57
C ASP A 199 -13.50 8.44 -3.69
N ALA A 200 -13.13 7.94 -4.88
CA ALA A 200 -12.88 8.77 -6.06
C ALA A 200 -14.15 9.47 -6.61
N PHE A 201 -15.34 8.97 -6.26
CA PHE A 201 -16.64 9.56 -6.63
C PHE A 201 -17.15 10.55 -5.60
N ARG A 202 -16.37 10.86 -4.57
CA ARG A 202 -16.75 11.86 -3.58
C ARG A 202 -15.97 13.13 -3.88
N PRO A 203 -16.63 14.30 -3.82
CA PRO A 203 -15.89 15.54 -3.81
C PRO A 203 -14.94 15.46 -2.60
N VAL A 204 -13.64 15.63 -2.87
CA VAL A 204 -12.65 15.73 -1.81
C VAL A 204 -13.11 16.87 -0.91
N LYS A 205 -13.58 16.56 0.30
CA LYS A 205 -13.54 17.56 1.36
C LYS A 205 -12.06 17.83 1.53
N VAL A 206 -11.65 19.03 1.16
CA VAL A 206 -10.32 19.55 1.44
C VAL A 206 -10.25 19.69 2.95
N GLU A 207 -10.06 18.59 3.68
CA GLU A 207 -9.66 18.59 5.07
C GLU A 207 -8.13 18.72 5.04
N GLU A 208 -7.70 19.97 5.19
CA GLU A 208 -6.42 20.42 5.77
C GLU A 208 -5.17 19.59 5.40
N THR A 209 -4.68 19.77 4.17
CA THR A 209 -3.26 19.58 3.83
C THR A 209 -2.46 20.89 3.87
N ALA A 210 -3.02 21.96 4.45
CA ALA A 210 -2.40 23.28 4.51
C ALA A 210 -1.45 23.50 5.72
N GLU A 211 -1.33 22.58 6.66
CA GLU A 211 -0.46 22.76 7.84
C GLU A 211 1.00 22.27 7.65
N ALA A 212 1.34 21.70 6.48
CA ALA A 212 2.70 21.22 6.22
C ALA A 212 3.63 22.26 5.56
N GLU A 213 3.12 23.39 5.07
CA GLU A 213 3.92 24.39 4.34
C GLU A 213 4.25 25.65 5.17
N THR A 214 3.65 25.85 6.34
CA THR A 214 3.93 27.02 7.20
C THR A 214 5.06 26.80 8.21
N GLN A 215 5.44 25.55 8.51
CA GLN A 215 6.53 25.27 9.47
C GLN A 215 7.94 25.38 8.87
N THR A 216 8.10 25.39 7.54
CA THR A 216 9.42 25.56 6.89
C THR A 216 9.85 27.02 6.74
N THR A 217 8.96 27.99 6.94
CA THR A 217 9.29 29.43 6.84
C THR A 217 9.62 30.09 8.17
N GLU A 218 9.21 29.53 9.32
CA GLU A 218 9.52 30.12 10.64
C GLU A 218 10.86 29.67 11.23
N GLU A 219 11.42 28.52 10.84
CA GLU A 219 12.74 28.07 11.32
C GLU A 219 13.92 28.79 10.63
N VAL A 220 13.73 29.37 9.44
CA VAL A 220 14.81 30.07 8.72
C VAL A 220 15.03 31.50 9.25
N HIS A 221 14.09 32.08 9.99
CA HIS A 221 14.22 33.47 10.46
C HIS A 221 14.78 33.61 11.88
N ARG A 222 15.14 32.51 12.56
CA ARG A 222 15.68 32.54 13.93
C ARG A 222 17.20 32.35 14.02
N ASP A 223 17.87 32.11 12.90
CA ASP A 223 19.33 31.90 12.83
C ASP A 223 20.14 33.13 12.31
N GLU A 224 19.52 34.30 12.16
CA GLU A 224 20.20 35.53 11.71
C GLU A 224 20.15 36.74 12.69
N LEU A 225 19.99 36.51 14.00
CA LEU A 225 20.16 37.57 15.02
C LEU A 225 21.04 37.16 16.20
#